data_AF-A0A3M1NIB4-F1
#
_entry.id   AF-A0A3M1NIB4-F1
#
_cell.length_a   1.000
_cell.length_b   1.000
_cell.length_c   1.000
_cell.angle_alpha   90.00
_cell.angle_beta   90.00
_cell.angle_gamma   90.00
#
_symmetry.space_group_name_H-M   'P 1'
#
loop_
_entity.id
_entity.type
_entity.pdbx_description
1 polymer ?
#
loop_
_entity_poly.entity_id
_entity_poly.type
_entity_poly.pdbx_seq_one_letter_code
_entity_poly.pdbx_strand_id
1 'polypeptide(L)'
;MKPHYRIGRVGRIGITVILWAGLVLLPRVAAAQTYEVTFTVVHDGAAVEGAKVVAIEAATSARVDSAYTDATGTALLVLGVTSVAQEEAPAVPDGVELSVYPNPAIPGQARARIVAPASGAADLIVFDVLGREVARTRVVLYAGASEVGVPGTDGLAPGTYFVQIRHGRAVRTFPLAVVRDGVAPGAVPAPAARTASSPAALVATDRAEYRFEVSAEGFEPYLSLPIDVARPDQRQQTIRVYVPFTNSIGMTFRPIPAGTFQMGDIQGIGFGDELPVHEVTISQDFYIGIHEVTQAQWKAVMGSNPSWFASCGGECPVEWVTWEEVQAFIDALNTMEETTAYRLPTEAEWEYAARAGTTTSYAYGDDEDRLGEYGW
;
A
#
# COMPACT_ATOMS: atom_id res chain seq x y z
N MET A 1 -24.13 -58.73 -68.23
CA MET A 1 -23.68 -59.75 -67.26
C MET A 1 -23.63 -59.13 -65.86
N LYS A 2 -24.49 -59.60 -64.94
CA LYS A 2 -24.27 -59.51 -63.48
C LYS A 2 -23.37 -60.71 -63.06
N PRO A 3 -23.04 -60.93 -61.78
CA PRO A 3 -22.15 -60.19 -60.87
C PRO A 3 -21.04 -61.13 -60.29
N HIS A 4 -20.06 -60.62 -59.54
CA HIS A 4 -19.41 -61.42 -58.48
C HIS A 4 -18.92 -60.55 -57.33
N TYR A 5 -19.07 -61.09 -56.13
CA TYR A 5 -18.90 -60.50 -54.81
C TYR A 5 -17.75 -61.21 -54.10
N ARG A 6 -16.87 -60.50 -53.36
CA ARG A 6 -16.28 -61.01 -52.10
C ARG A 6 -15.50 -59.94 -51.32
N ILE A 7 -15.52 -60.18 -50.01
CA ILE A 7 -15.23 -59.33 -48.86
C ILE A 7 -13.76 -59.44 -48.41
N GLY A 8 -13.21 -58.33 -47.89
CA GLY A 8 -12.47 -58.33 -46.60
C GLY A 8 -10.96 -58.02 -46.61
N ARG A 9 -10.56 -56.87 -46.07
CA ARG A 9 -9.76 -56.79 -44.81
C ARG A 9 -9.58 -55.35 -44.32
N VAL A 10 -9.60 -55.24 -43.00
CA VAL A 10 -9.44 -54.06 -42.15
C VAL A 10 -8.00 -53.54 -42.19
N GLY A 11 -7.81 -52.23 -42.28
CA GLY A 11 -6.53 -51.54 -42.13
C GLY A 11 -6.72 -50.16 -41.49
N ARG A 12 -6.31 -50.05 -40.23
CA ARG A 12 -6.26 -48.90 -39.30
C ARG A 12 -6.31 -47.51 -39.94
N ILE A 13 -7.31 -46.71 -39.53
CA ILE A 13 -7.27 -45.24 -39.60
C ILE A 13 -6.28 -44.78 -38.53
N GLY A 14 -5.16 -44.20 -38.95
CA GLY A 14 -4.26 -43.49 -38.06
C GLY A 14 -4.92 -42.19 -37.61
N ILE A 15 -5.27 -42.09 -36.33
CA ILE A 15 -5.62 -40.83 -35.70
C ILE A 15 -4.29 -40.12 -35.42
N THR A 16 -3.96 -39.12 -36.23
CA THR A 16 -2.93 -38.14 -35.89
C THR A 16 -3.49 -37.27 -34.77
N VAL A 17 -3.13 -37.58 -33.52
CA VAL A 17 -3.33 -36.69 -32.39
C VAL A 17 -2.31 -35.56 -32.53
N ILE A 18 -2.75 -34.42 -33.06
CA ILE A 18 -2.00 -33.17 -32.97
C ILE A 18 -2.08 -32.73 -31.51
N LEU A 19 -1.04 -33.06 -30.73
CA LEU A 19 -0.79 -32.48 -29.42
C LEU A 19 -0.48 -30.99 -29.62
N TRP A 20 -1.49 -30.14 -29.43
CA TRP A 20 -1.26 -28.74 -29.09
C TRP A 20 -0.65 -28.71 -27.68
N ALA A 21 0.68 -28.77 -27.61
CA ALA A 21 1.40 -28.29 -26.45
C ALA A 21 1.17 -26.78 -26.37
N GLY A 22 0.20 -26.38 -25.55
CA GLY A 22 0.05 -25.00 -25.11
C GLY A 22 1.27 -24.61 -24.29
N LEU A 23 2.31 -24.14 -24.97
CA LEU A 23 3.38 -23.39 -24.35
C LEU A 23 2.77 -22.06 -23.93
N VAL A 24 2.31 -21.97 -22.69
CA VAL A 24 1.96 -20.69 -22.07
C VAL A 24 3.26 -19.89 -22.03
N LEU A 25 3.40 -18.92 -22.95
CA LEU A 25 4.46 -17.92 -22.82
C LEU A 25 4.17 -17.15 -21.54
N LEU A 26 4.94 -17.42 -20.49
CA LEU A 26 5.00 -16.52 -19.34
C LEU A 26 5.68 -15.22 -19.80
N PRO A 27 5.20 -14.05 -19.36
CA PRO A 27 5.83 -12.78 -19.69
C PRO A 27 7.30 -12.82 -19.26
N ARG A 28 8.19 -12.38 -20.16
CA ARG A 28 9.61 -12.21 -19.83
C ARG A 28 9.72 -11.09 -18.81
N VAL A 29 9.97 -11.43 -17.55
CA VAL A 29 10.37 -10.46 -16.51
C VAL A 29 11.69 -9.84 -16.95
N ALA A 30 11.69 -8.55 -17.27
CA ALA A 30 12.85 -7.90 -17.89
C ALA A 30 13.96 -7.57 -16.88
N ALA A 31 13.63 -7.31 -15.63
CA ALA A 31 14.53 -7.33 -14.48
C ALA A 31 13.66 -7.22 -13.23
N ALA A 32 13.97 -8.02 -12.20
CA ALA A 32 13.42 -7.83 -10.86
C ALA A 32 14.47 -7.09 -10.04
N GLN A 33 14.14 -5.90 -9.55
CA GLN A 33 14.98 -5.16 -8.62
C GLN A 33 14.30 -5.16 -7.25
N THR A 34 15.04 -5.50 -6.20
CA THR A 34 14.52 -5.51 -4.83
C THR A 34 15.18 -4.41 -4.01
N TYR A 35 14.40 -3.79 -3.14
CA TYR A 35 14.82 -2.75 -2.22
C TYR A 35 14.49 -3.17 -0.79
N GLU A 36 15.50 -3.19 0.06
CA GLU A 36 15.32 -3.34 1.50
C GLU A 36 14.94 -1.99 2.08
N VAL A 37 13.83 -1.96 2.81
CA VAL A 37 13.33 -0.76 3.49
C VAL A 37 13.15 -1.09 4.97
N THR A 38 13.87 -0.37 5.81
CA THR A 38 13.85 -0.55 7.27
C THR A 38 12.97 0.50 7.90
N PHE A 39 12.06 0.05 8.76
CA PHE A 39 11.14 0.89 9.51
C PHE A 39 11.50 0.83 10.99
N THR A 40 11.50 1.98 11.64
CA THR A 40 11.47 2.09 13.10
C THR A 40 10.16 2.75 13.49
N VAL A 41 9.27 2.02 14.17
CA VAL A 41 7.99 2.54 14.64
C VAL A 41 8.14 2.97 16.09
N VAL A 42 7.82 4.24 16.36
CA VAL A 42 7.98 4.84 17.68
C VAL A 42 6.73 5.61 18.11
N HIS A 43 6.54 5.69 19.42
CA HIS A 43 5.59 6.59 20.06
C HIS A 43 6.31 7.30 21.22
N ASP A 44 6.27 8.64 21.24
CA ASP A 44 6.98 9.47 22.23
C ASP A 44 8.46 9.09 22.42
N GLY A 45 9.10 8.66 21.32
CA GLY A 45 10.49 8.21 21.31
C GLY A 45 10.74 6.79 21.81
N ALA A 46 9.73 6.09 22.30
CA ALA A 46 9.79 4.68 22.66
C ALA A 46 9.44 3.77 21.47
N ALA A 47 10.09 2.62 21.38
CA ALA A 47 9.82 1.60 20.36
C ALA A 47 8.42 0.99 20.53
N VAL A 48 7.73 0.76 19.41
CA VAL A 48 6.42 0.08 19.39
C VAL A 48 6.60 -1.32 18.82
N GLU A 49 6.51 -2.34 19.67
CA GLU A 49 6.55 -3.75 19.27
C GLU A 49 5.20 -4.21 18.68
N GLY A 50 5.25 -5.09 17.66
CA GLY A 50 4.06 -5.67 17.06
C GLY A 50 3.26 -4.76 16.13
N ALA A 51 3.76 -3.57 15.79
CA ALA A 51 3.17 -2.69 14.79
C ALA A 51 3.27 -3.34 13.41
N LYS A 52 2.16 -3.40 12.67
CA LYS A 52 2.11 -3.90 11.29
C LYS A 52 2.40 -2.77 10.32
N VAL A 53 3.42 -2.93 9.48
CA VAL A 53 3.74 -2.05 8.35
C VAL A 53 3.31 -2.74 7.07
N VAL A 54 2.52 -2.08 6.22
CA VAL A 54 2.04 -2.59 4.93
C VAL A 54 2.50 -1.65 3.82
N ALA A 55 3.21 -2.19 2.83
CA ALA A 55 3.63 -1.48 1.65
C ALA A 55 2.50 -1.42 0.61
N ILE A 56 2.24 -0.22 0.11
CA ILE A 56 1.23 0.10 -0.90
C ILE A 56 1.94 0.75 -2.09
N GLU A 57 1.86 0.14 -3.27
CA GLU A 57 2.42 0.73 -4.49
C GLU A 57 1.63 1.99 -4.87
N ALA A 58 2.30 3.14 -4.99
CA ALA A 58 1.63 4.44 -5.12
C ALA A 58 0.80 4.55 -6.41
N ALA A 59 1.27 3.94 -7.50
CA ALA A 59 0.61 4.01 -8.80
C ALA A 59 -0.68 3.15 -8.86
N THR A 60 -0.69 1.99 -8.22
CA THR A 60 -1.79 1.02 -8.32
C THR A 60 -2.65 0.94 -7.06
N SER A 61 -2.21 1.56 -5.97
CA SER A 61 -2.75 1.37 -4.62
C SER A 61 -2.77 -0.09 -4.15
N ALA A 62 -2.00 -0.97 -4.80
CA ALA A 62 -1.95 -2.39 -4.44
C ALA A 62 -1.11 -2.57 -3.17
N ARG A 63 -1.65 -3.31 -2.19
CA ARG A 63 -0.88 -3.78 -1.03
C ARG A 63 0.03 -4.93 -1.48
N VAL A 64 1.34 -4.71 -1.43
CA VAL A 64 2.32 -5.63 -2.03
C VAL A 64 3.07 -6.50 -1.03
N ASP A 65 3.31 -6.00 0.19
CA ASP A 65 4.04 -6.71 1.23
C ASP A 65 3.71 -6.14 2.63
N SER A 66 4.01 -6.88 3.69
CA SER A 66 3.83 -6.42 5.06
C SER A 66 4.78 -7.06 6.05
N ALA A 67 5.22 -6.31 7.05
CA ALA A 67 6.06 -6.78 8.14
C ALA A 67 5.50 -6.34 9.50
N TYR A 68 5.96 -6.97 10.58
CA TYR A 68 5.66 -6.54 11.95
C TYR A 68 6.94 -6.09 12.62
N THR A 69 6.84 -5.10 13.52
CA THR A 69 7.98 -4.65 14.30
C THR A 69 8.33 -5.64 15.41
N ASP A 70 9.63 -5.81 15.64
CA ASP A 70 10.18 -6.56 16.78
C ASP A 70 10.17 -5.74 18.09
N ALA A 71 10.74 -6.30 19.15
CA ALA A 71 10.87 -5.64 20.46
C ALA A 71 11.68 -4.32 20.44
N THR A 72 12.45 -4.06 19.37
CA THR A 72 13.15 -2.79 19.17
C THR A 72 12.34 -1.78 18.36
N GLY A 73 11.11 -2.14 17.98
CA GLY A 73 10.25 -1.33 17.12
C GLY A 73 10.67 -1.40 15.65
N THR A 74 11.51 -2.36 15.25
CA THR A 74 12.08 -2.42 13.90
C THR A 74 11.36 -3.44 13.03
N ALA A 75 11.01 -3.06 11.81
CA ALA A 75 10.51 -3.95 10.77
C ALA A 75 11.33 -3.80 9.47
N LEU A 76 11.52 -4.89 8.73
CA LEU A 76 12.21 -4.89 7.44
C LEU A 76 11.24 -5.39 6.35
N LEU A 77 11.09 -4.60 5.30
CA LEU A 77 10.36 -4.97 4.09
C LEU A 77 11.32 -5.13 2.91
N VAL A 78 11.06 -6.11 2.04
CA VAL A 78 11.84 -6.33 0.81
C VAL A 78 10.93 -6.12 -0.38
N LEU A 79 10.95 -4.90 -0.92
CA LEU A 79 10.02 -4.48 -1.97
C LEU A 79 10.62 -4.77 -3.33
N GLY A 80 9.92 -5.58 -4.13
CA GLY A 80 10.32 -5.90 -5.49
C GLY A 80 9.62 -5.01 -6.51
N VAL A 81 10.38 -4.27 -7.32
CA VAL A 81 9.88 -3.69 -8.56
C VAL A 81 10.07 -4.74 -9.65
N THR A 82 8.95 -5.22 -10.17
CA THR A 82 8.94 -6.20 -11.26
C THR A 82 8.44 -5.49 -12.50
N SER A 83 9.33 -5.18 -13.43
CA SER A 83 8.93 -4.74 -14.77
C SER A 83 8.39 -5.97 -15.51
N VAL A 84 7.07 -6.18 -15.39
CA VAL A 84 6.37 -7.14 -16.24
C VAL A 84 6.00 -6.39 -17.51
N ALA A 85 6.52 -6.82 -18.66
CA ALA A 85 5.97 -6.38 -19.94
C ALA A 85 4.48 -6.71 -19.94
N GLN A 86 3.65 -5.67 -19.88
CA GLN A 86 2.21 -5.76 -19.68
C GLN A 86 1.57 -6.41 -20.92
N GLU A 87 1.41 -7.72 -20.91
CA GLU A 87 0.30 -8.38 -21.61
C GLU A 87 -0.80 -8.57 -20.58
N GLU A 88 -1.96 -7.95 -20.85
CA GLU A 88 -3.17 -7.85 -20.02
C GLU A 88 -3.27 -8.92 -18.91
N ALA A 89 -2.83 -8.55 -17.71
CA ALA A 89 -3.16 -9.33 -16.52
C ALA A 89 -4.68 -9.21 -16.31
N PRO A 90 -5.41 -10.34 -16.19
CA PRO A 90 -6.85 -10.28 -15.97
C PRO A 90 -7.13 -9.54 -14.65
N ALA A 91 -8.12 -8.65 -14.68
CA ALA A 91 -8.61 -7.92 -13.51
C ALA A 91 -8.82 -8.88 -12.32
N VAL A 92 -8.27 -8.53 -11.16
CA VAL A 92 -8.33 -9.32 -9.92
C VAL A 92 -9.67 -9.07 -9.22
N PRO A 93 -10.54 -10.09 -9.04
CA PRO A 93 -11.68 -10.00 -8.13
C PRO A 93 -11.32 -10.58 -6.75
N ASP A 94 -11.99 -10.05 -5.72
CA ASP A 94 -11.53 -9.89 -4.32
C ASP A 94 -11.24 -11.11 -3.43
N GLY A 95 -10.45 -10.80 -2.38
CA GLY A 95 -10.68 -11.28 -1.02
C GLY A 95 -9.61 -12.16 -0.41
N VAL A 96 -8.63 -12.64 -1.18
CA VAL A 96 -7.53 -13.47 -0.67
C VAL A 96 -6.29 -12.63 -0.39
N GLU A 97 -6.01 -12.37 0.88
CA GLU A 97 -4.74 -11.78 1.33
C GLU A 97 -3.75 -12.90 1.67
N LEU A 98 -2.47 -12.72 1.36
CA LEU A 98 -1.39 -13.61 1.77
C LEU A 98 -0.23 -12.76 2.28
N SER A 99 0.26 -13.07 3.48
CA SER A 99 1.47 -12.50 4.05
C SER A 99 2.43 -13.64 4.36
N VAL A 100 3.68 -13.54 3.92
CA VAL A 100 4.71 -14.55 4.17
C VAL A 100 5.73 -13.99 5.15
N TYR A 101 6.08 -14.76 6.17
CA TYR A 101 6.99 -14.31 7.23
C TYR A 101 7.84 -15.48 7.77
N PRO A 102 9.02 -15.21 8.36
CA PRO A 102 9.85 -16.26 8.96
C PRO A 102 9.11 -17.03 10.06
N ASN A 103 9.28 -18.34 10.14
CA ASN A 103 8.70 -19.16 11.20
C ASN A 103 9.44 -18.89 12.53
N PRO A 104 8.81 -18.25 13.54
CA PRO A 104 9.50 -17.91 14.79
C PRO A 104 9.85 -19.15 15.61
N ALA A 105 9.19 -20.28 15.37
CA ALA A 105 9.43 -21.53 16.11
C ALA A 105 10.56 -22.38 15.50
N ILE A 106 10.86 -22.22 14.22
CA ILE A 106 11.81 -23.08 13.49
C ILE A 106 12.64 -22.23 12.51
N PRO A 107 13.91 -21.94 12.84
CA PRO A 107 14.81 -21.20 11.96
C PRO A 107 14.91 -21.84 10.57
N GLY A 108 14.91 -21.02 9.52
CA GLY A 108 14.99 -21.47 8.12
C GLY A 108 13.67 -21.92 7.50
N GLN A 109 12.55 -21.92 8.25
CA GLN A 109 11.21 -22.11 7.69
C GLN A 109 10.48 -20.77 7.56
N ALA A 110 9.50 -20.69 6.65
CA ALA A 110 8.56 -19.57 6.59
C ALA A 110 7.13 -20.05 6.80
N ARG A 111 6.29 -19.16 7.31
CA ARG A 111 4.84 -19.34 7.42
C ARG A 111 4.13 -18.33 6.52
N ALA A 112 2.93 -18.70 6.11
CA ALA A 112 2.04 -17.89 5.33
C ALA A 112 0.74 -17.71 6.10
N ARG A 113 0.38 -16.46 6.39
CA ARG A 113 -0.95 -16.09 6.84
C ARG A 113 -1.80 -15.80 5.61
N ILE A 114 -2.86 -16.57 5.43
CA ILE A 114 -3.77 -16.46 4.28
C ILE A 114 -5.14 -16.08 4.81
N VAL A 115 -5.66 -14.91 4.42
CA VAL A 115 -7.04 -14.53 4.70
C VAL A 115 -7.87 -14.83 3.47
N ALA A 116 -8.91 -15.66 3.58
CA ALA A 116 -9.76 -16.02 2.46
C ALA A 116 -11.23 -15.71 2.74
N PRO A 117 -12.02 -15.31 1.72
CA PRO A 117 -13.43 -14.94 1.91
C PRO A 117 -14.35 -16.16 2.07
N ALA A 118 -13.87 -17.34 1.66
CA ALA A 118 -14.59 -18.60 1.75
C ALA A 118 -13.62 -19.76 1.99
N SER A 119 -14.10 -20.81 2.64
CA SER A 119 -13.35 -22.04 2.84
C SER A 119 -13.18 -22.79 1.52
N GLY A 120 -12.01 -23.35 1.27
CA GLY A 120 -11.71 -24.05 0.03
C GLY A 120 -10.29 -24.59 -0.04
N ALA A 121 -10.00 -25.40 -1.05
CA ALA A 121 -8.65 -25.88 -1.29
C ALA A 121 -7.85 -24.84 -2.08
N ALA A 122 -6.64 -24.55 -1.64
CA ALA A 122 -5.69 -23.70 -2.35
C ALA A 122 -4.36 -24.43 -2.57
N ASP A 123 -3.66 -24.07 -3.64
CA ASP A 123 -2.26 -24.46 -3.84
C ASP A 123 -1.36 -23.32 -3.41
N LEU A 124 -0.38 -23.62 -2.56
CA LEU A 124 0.74 -22.74 -2.26
C LEU A 124 1.96 -23.26 -3.02
N ILE A 125 2.53 -22.43 -3.88
CA ILE A 125 3.58 -22.81 -4.82
C ILE A 125 4.75 -21.86 -4.65
N VAL A 126 5.96 -22.39 -4.53
CA VAL A 126 7.19 -21.59 -4.47
C VAL A 126 7.89 -21.69 -5.81
N PHE A 127 8.27 -20.55 -6.36
CA PHE A 127 9.06 -20.41 -7.58
C PHE A 127 10.41 -19.78 -7.26
N ASP A 128 11.44 -20.13 -8.03
CA ASP A 128 12.70 -19.38 -8.04
C ASP A 128 12.60 -18.13 -8.92
N VAL A 129 13.66 -17.31 -8.94
CA VAL A 129 13.74 -16.11 -9.78
C VAL A 129 13.66 -16.37 -11.29
N LEU A 130 13.83 -17.62 -11.74
CA LEU A 130 13.69 -18.01 -13.14
C LEU A 130 12.28 -18.53 -13.45
N GLY A 131 11.35 -18.46 -12.50
CA GLY A 131 9.98 -18.93 -12.63
C GLY A 131 9.85 -20.45 -12.60
N ARG A 132 10.89 -21.18 -12.15
CA ARG A 132 10.83 -22.64 -11.99
C ARG A 132 10.17 -22.97 -10.67
N GLU A 133 9.19 -23.87 -10.69
CA GLU A 133 8.56 -24.37 -9.47
C GLU A 133 9.59 -25.15 -8.63
N VAL A 134 9.81 -24.68 -7.41
CA VAL A 134 10.75 -25.25 -6.45
C VAL A 134 10.03 -26.15 -5.46
N ALA A 135 8.82 -25.75 -5.04
CA ALA A 135 8.00 -26.53 -4.13
C ALA A 135 6.52 -26.22 -4.30
N ARG A 136 5.66 -27.16 -3.91
CA ARG A 136 4.21 -27.00 -3.90
C ARG A 136 3.60 -27.74 -2.73
N THR A 137 2.56 -27.17 -2.15
CA THR A 137 1.71 -27.86 -1.18
C THR A 137 0.28 -27.42 -1.36
N ARG A 138 -0.63 -28.39 -1.24
CA ARG A 138 -2.06 -28.13 -1.24
C ARG A 138 -2.53 -27.91 0.19
N VAL A 139 -3.19 -26.80 0.44
CA VAL A 139 -3.73 -26.41 1.76
C VAL A 139 -5.24 -26.32 1.71
N VAL A 140 -5.89 -26.57 2.84
CA VAL A 140 -7.31 -26.29 3.04
C VAL A 140 -7.41 -24.98 3.80
N LEU A 141 -8.00 -23.97 3.17
CA LEU A 141 -8.28 -22.68 3.77
C LEU A 141 -9.66 -22.72 4.40
N TYR A 142 -9.78 -22.04 5.53
CA TYR A 142 -11.08 -21.70 6.13
C TYR A 142 -11.41 -20.24 5.80
N ALA A 143 -12.69 -19.92 5.71
CA ALA A 143 -13.14 -18.53 5.67
C ALA A 143 -12.56 -17.76 6.87
N GLY A 144 -11.92 -16.61 6.61
CA GLY A 144 -11.08 -15.91 7.59
C GLY A 144 -9.59 -16.25 7.45
N ALA A 145 -8.84 -16.15 8.55
CA ALA A 145 -7.38 -16.34 8.53
C ALA A 145 -6.98 -17.81 8.73
N SER A 146 -6.11 -18.29 7.86
CA SER A 146 -5.45 -19.60 7.93
C SER A 146 -3.94 -19.42 8.02
N GLU A 147 -3.30 -20.26 8.80
CA GLU A 147 -1.87 -20.19 9.11
C GLU A 147 -1.18 -21.47 8.63
N VAL A 148 -0.37 -21.36 7.57
CA VAL A 148 0.19 -22.53 6.88
C VAL A 148 1.71 -22.43 6.74
N GLY A 149 2.39 -23.57 6.69
CA GLY A 149 3.82 -23.59 6.36
C GLY A 149 4.04 -23.33 4.87
N VAL A 150 5.05 -22.54 4.53
CA VAL A 150 5.45 -22.33 3.13
C VAL A 150 6.30 -23.53 2.68
N PRO A 151 5.90 -24.24 1.60
CA PRO A 151 6.54 -25.49 1.24
C PRO A 151 7.96 -25.28 0.76
N GLY A 152 8.83 -26.24 1.08
CA GLY A 152 10.21 -26.27 0.60
C GLY A 152 11.16 -25.29 1.27
N THR A 153 10.70 -24.42 2.18
CA THR A 153 11.53 -23.40 2.86
C THR A 153 12.67 -24.00 3.68
N ASP A 154 12.43 -25.15 4.31
CA ASP A 154 13.46 -26.01 4.89
C ASP A 154 14.36 -26.59 3.78
N GLY A 155 15.43 -25.87 3.46
CA GLY A 155 16.42 -26.30 2.47
C GLY A 155 16.60 -25.35 1.27
N LEU A 156 15.80 -24.28 1.15
CA LEU A 156 16.09 -23.24 0.17
C LEU A 156 17.45 -22.61 0.46
N ALA A 157 18.22 -22.37 -0.61
CA ALA A 157 19.42 -21.56 -0.52
C ALA A 157 19.02 -20.11 -0.19
N PRO A 158 19.88 -19.33 0.48
CA PRO A 158 19.63 -17.89 0.63
C PRO A 158 19.42 -17.22 -0.73
N GLY A 159 18.37 -16.41 -0.85
CA GLY A 159 18.00 -15.78 -2.11
C GLY A 159 16.51 -15.41 -2.19
N THR A 160 16.13 -14.82 -3.32
CA THR A 160 14.75 -14.42 -3.59
C THR A 160 13.98 -15.55 -4.25
N TYR A 161 12.77 -15.79 -3.77
CA TYR A 161 11.79 -16.72 -4.29
C TYR A 161 10.45 -16.00 -4.42
N PHE A 162 9.48 -16.67 -5.03
CA PHE A 162 8.11 -16.17 -5.14
C PHE A 162 7.13 -17.22 -4.64
N VAL A 163 6.27 -16.84 -3.71
CA VAL A 163 5.20 -17.68 -3.19
C VAL A 163 3.90 -17.29 -3.87
N GLN A 164 3.33 -18.20 -4.62
CA GLN A 164 2.04 -18.03 -5.27
C GLN A 164 0.96 -18.83 -4.55
N ILE A 165 -0.16 -18.19 -4.25
CA ILE A 165 -1.38 -18.86 -3.84
C ILE A 165 -2.35 -18.95 -5.02
N ARG A 166 -2.91 -20.13 -5.24
CA ARG A 166 -4.01 -20.36 -6.18
C ARG A 166 -5.23 -20.86 -5.43
N HIS A 167 -6.29 -20.08 -5.38
CA HIS A 167 -7.56 -20.45 -4.75
C HIS A 167 -8.71 -20.24 -5.75
N GLY A 168 -9.25 -21.35 -6.28
CA GLY A 168 -10.22 -21.29 -7.39
C GLY A 168 -9.63 -20.64 -8.63
N ARG A 169 -10.17 -19.48 -9.05
CA ARG A 169 -9.63 -18.66 -10.15
C ARG A 169 -8.68 -17.55 -9.67
N ALA A 170 -8.62 -17.28 -8.37
CA ALA A 170 -7.76 -16.25 -7.82
C ALA A 170 -6.31 -16.76 -7.76
N VAL A 171 -5.39 -15.95 -8.29
CA VAL A 171 -3.95 -16.19 -8.22
C VAL A 171 -3.29 -14.95 -7.66
N ARG A 172 -2.49 -15.09 -6.61
CA ARG A 172 -1.69 -14.00 -6.04
C ARG A 172 -0.28 -14.50 -5.81
N THR A 173 0.71 -13.66 -6.10
CA THR A 173 2.13 -13.99 -5.97
C THR A 173 2.79 -12.95 -5.06
N PHE A 174 3.61 -13.41 -4.14
CA PHE A 174 4.33 -12.58 -3.17
C PHE A 174 5.82 -12.92 -3.23
N PRO A 175 6.72 -11.94 -3.09
CA PRO A 175 8.13 -12.24 -2.94
C PRO A 175 8.37 -12.96 -1.60
N LEU A 176 9.40 -13.81 -1.57
CA LEU A 176 9.91 -14.47 -0.37
C LEU A 176 11.43 -14.36 -0.37
N ALA A 177 11.98 -13.59 0.56
CA ALA A 177 13.41 -13.57 0.82
C ALA A 177 13.77 -14.69 1.81
N VAL A 178 14.65 -15.60 1.39
CA VAL A 178 15.22 -16.62 2.27
C VAL A 178 16.60 -16.14 2.72
N VAL A 179 16.80 -16.01 4.02
CA VAL A 179 18.07 -15.58 4.64
C VAL A 179 18.57 -16.68 5.57
N ARG A 180 19.87 -17.01 5.54
CA ARG A 180 20.53 -17.85 6.57
C ARG A 180 21.43 -16.97 7.43
N ASP A 181 21.40 -17.20 8.74
CA ASP A 181 22.33 -16.63 9.74
C ASP A 181 22.40 -15.09 9.80
N GLY A 182 21.33 -14.38 9.40
CA GLY A 182 21.28 -12.91 9.49
C GLY A 182 22.21 -12.18 8.52
N VAL A 183 22.71 -12.85 7.48
CA VAL A 183 23.53 -12.24 6.42
C VAL A 183 22.89 -12.52 5.06
N ALA A 184 22.50 -11.45 4.35
CA ALA A 184 21.96 -11.52 3.00
C ALA A 184 23.00 -12.10 2.01
N PRO A 185 22.58 -12.83 0.96
CA PRO A 185 23.48 -13.19 -0.13
C PRO A 185 23.99 -11.91 -0.81
N GLY A 186 25.32 -11.81 -0.92
CA GLY A 186 26.01 -10.62 -1.43
C GLY A 186 25.50 -10.18 -2.81
N ALA A 187 25.43 -8.86 -2.98
CA ALA A 187 25.11 -8.19 -4.22
C ALA A 187 25.83 -8.84 -5.40
N VAL A 188 25.07 -9.30 -6.39
CA VAL A 188 25.64 -9.67 -7.70
C VAL A 188 26.30 -8.41 -8.26
N PRO A 189 27.61 -8.40 -8.57
CA PRO A 189 28.24 -7.23 -9.13
C PRO A 189 27.62 -6.94 -10.50
N ALA A 190 27.27 -5.67 -10.73
CA ALA A 190 26.77 -5.19 -12.01
C ALA A 190 27.74 -5.61 -13.14
N PRO A 191 27.25 -6.17 -14.26
CA PRO A 191 28.11 -6.49 -15.38
C PRO A 191 28.77 -5.21 -15.92
N ALA A 192 30.08 -5.27 -16.10
CA ALA A 192 30.89 -4.16 -16.60
C ALA A 192 30.30 -3.59 -17.90
N ALA A 193 30.17 -2.26 -17.93
CA ALA A 193 29.61 -1.50 -19.03
C ALA A 193 30.26 -1.89 -20.38
N ARG A 194 29.46 -2.49 -21.27
CA ARG A 194 29.79 -2.54 -22.69
C ARG A 194 29.20 -1.31 -23.36
N THR A 195 30.06 -0.65 -24.11
CA THR A 195 29.82 0.60 -24.84
C THR A 195 28.58 0.53 -25.73
N ALA A 196 27.83 1.62 -25.69
CA ALA A 196 26.53 1.80 -26.31
C ALA A 196 26.55 1.60 -27.83
N SER A 197 25.54 0.88 -28.31
CA SER A 197 24.88 1.20 -29.58
C SER A 197 23.39 1.30 -29.29
N SER A 198 22.82 2.46 -29.62
CA SER A 198 21.49 2.91 -29.24
C SER A 198 20.37 1.96 -29.71
N PRO A 199 19.40 1.63 -28.86
CA PRO A 199 18.04 1.36 -29.29
C PRO A 199 17.08 2.42 -28.74
N ALA A 200 16.02 2.65 -29.51
CA ALA A 200 14.89 3.52 -29.22
C ALA A 200 14.47 3.47 -27.74
N ALA A 201 14.23 4.66 -27.17
CA ALA A 201 13.84 4.85 -25.79
C ALA A 201 12.64 3.99 -25.42
N LEU A 202 12.89 2.90 -24.68
CA LEU A 202 11.92 2.39 -23.73
C LEU A 202 11.71 3.49 -22.69
N VAL A 203 10.53 4.12 -22.72
CA VAL A 203 10.07 4.98 -21.63
C VAL A 203 9.82 4.07 -20.44
N ALA A 204 10.83 3.91 -19.58
CA ALA A 204 10.69 3.25 -18.30
C ALA A 204 10.00 4.22 -17.33
N THR A 205 8.67 4.10 -17.21
CA THR A 205 7.87 4.77 -16.18
C THR A 205 7.65 3.84 -14.98
N ASP A 206 8.70 3.21 -14.46
CA ASP A 206 8.63 2.46 -13.19
C ASP A 206 9.22 3.37 -12.09
N ARG A 207 8.40 4.27 -11.53
CA ARG A 207 8.77 4.93 -10.27
C ARG A 207 8.58 3.90 -9.16
N ALA A 208 9.64 3.57 -8.44
CA ALA A 208 9.61 2.68 -7.28
C ALA A 208 8.99 3.40 -6.07
N GLU A 209 7.80 3.97 -6.24
CA GLU A 209 7.17 4.86 -5.28
C GLU A 209 6.13 4.11 -4.47
N TYR A 210 6.29 4.13 -3.14
CA TYR A 210 5.45 3.39 -2.20
C TYR A 210 4.94 4.29 -1.10
N ARG A 211 3.72 3.99 -0.62
CA ARG A 211 3.18 4.46 0.65
C ARG A 211 3.23 3.31 1.66
N PHE A 212 3.27 3.64 2.95
CA PHE A 212 3.28 2.65 4.02
C PHE A 212 2.16 2.92 5.00
N GLU A 213 1.24 1.95 5.11
CA GLU A 213 0.22 1.94 6.15
C GLU A 213 0.78 1.23 7.37
N VAL A 214 0.84 1.92 8.50
CA VAL A 214 1.31 1.40 9.78
C VAL A 214 0.16 1.36 10.76
N SER A 215 -0.08 0.21 11.36
CA SER A 215 -1.12 0.01 12.36
C SER A 215 -0.54 -0.67 13.61
N ALA A 216 -0.94 -0.20 14.78
CA ALA A 216 -0.53 -0.77 16.06
C ALA A 216 -1.70 -0.68 17.04
N GLU A 217 -1.81 -1.65 17.96
CA GLU A 217 -2.87 -1.66 18.96
C GLU A 217 -2.79 -0.42 19.85
N GLY A 218 -3.92 0.28 20.03
CA GLY A 218 -3.99 1.51 20.82
C GLY A 218 -3.53 2.79 20.10
N PHE A 219 -3.13 2.69 18.83
CA PHE A 219 -2.70 3.83 18.01
C PHE A 219 -3.58 4.01 16.78
N GLU A 220 -3.64 5.24 16.28
CA GLU A 220 -4.29 5.49 14.99
C GLU A 220 -3.43 4.94 13.84
N PRO A 221 -4.05 4.31 12.82
CA PRO A 221 -3.34 3.93 11.61
C PRO A 221 -2.70 5.15 10.97
N TYR A 222 -1.43 5.02 10.62
CA TYR A 222 -0.63 6.03 9.94
C TYR A 222 -0.46 5.64 8.48
N LEU A 223 -0.64 6.58 7.56
CA LEU A 223 -0.30 6.40 6.15
C LEU A 223 0.83 7.36 5.80
N SER A 224 1.96 6.81 5.34
CA SER A 224 3.09 7.64 4.93
C SER A 224 2.79 8.44 3.66
N LEU A 225 3.53 9.54 3.50
CA LEU A 225 3.71 10.15 2.18
C LEU A 225 4.37 9.12 1.23
N PRO A 226 4.19 9.28 -0.09
CA PRO A 226 4.93 8.50 -1.07
C PRO A 226 6.45 8.70 -0.88
N ILE A 227 7.20 7.60 -0.93
CA ILE A 227 8.67 7.63 -0.97
C ILE A 227 9.17 6.83 -2.16
N ASP A 228 10.24 7.29 -2.78
CA ASP A 228 10.94 6.61 -3.86
C ASP A 228 11.98 5.66 -3.27
N VAL A 229 11.64 4.37 -3.16
CA VAL A 229 12.53 3.37 -2.56
C VAL A 229 13.77 3.09 -3.42
N ALA A 230 13.82 3.59 -4.66
CA ALA A 230 15.05 3.58 -5.44
C ALA A 230 16.13 4.48 -4.81
N ARG A 231 15.75 5.51 -4.05
CA ARG A 231 16.65 6.42 -3.34
C ARG A 231 17.11 5.82 -2.01
N PRO A 232 18.42 5.50 -1.83
CA PRO A 232 18.91 4.85 -0.62
C PRO A 232 18.65 5.62 0.68
N ASP A 233 18.68 6.95 0.62
CA ASP A 233 18.39 7.85 1.74
C ASP A 233 16.94 7.78 2.21
N GLN A 234 16.01 7.33 1.35
CA GLN A 234 14.60 7.13 1.70
C GLN A 234 14.30 5.70 2.15
N ARG A 235 15.28 4.78 2.21
CA ARG A 235 15.04 3.39 2.63
C ARG A 235 15.02 3.17 4.14
N GLN A 236 15.32 4.20 4.91
CA GLN A 236 15.22 4.16 6.37
C GLN A 236 14.12 5.10 6.82
N GLN A 237 13.03 4.53 7.32
CA GLN A 237 11.83 5.26 7.71
C GLN A 237 11.66 5.20 9.21
N THR A 238 11.53 6.36 9.85
CA THR A 238 11.07 6.43 11.24
C THR A 238 9.62 6.87 11.23
N ILE A 239 8.72 5.97 11.63
CA ILE A 239 7.30 6.25 11.67
C ILE A 239 6.89 6.55 13.10
N ARG A 240 6.35 7.75 13.31
CA ARG A 240 5.73 8.13 14.57
C ARG A 240 4.27 7.73 14.53
N VAL A 241 3.86 6.87 15.45
CA VAL A 241 2.44 6.58 15.68
C VAL A 241 1.95 7.42 16.84
N TYR A 242 0.69 7.83 16.77
CA TYR A 242 0.11 8.74 17.73
C TYR A 242 -1.17 8.13 18.30
N VAL A 243 -1.45 8.51 19.54
CA VAL A 243 -2.69 8.13 20.21
C VAL A 243 -3.81 8.97 19.62
N PRO A 244 -4.97 8.38 19.26
CA PRO A 244 -6.14 9.14 18.87
C PRO A 244 -6.52 10.15 19.95
N PHE A 245 -6.73 11.40 19.55
CA PHE A 245 -7.19 12.44 20.45
C PHE A 245 -8.59 12.90 20.05
N THR A 246 -9.50 12.87 21.02
CA THR A 246 -10.83 13.48 20.93
C THR A 246 -11.02 14.38 22.15
N ASN A 247 -11.39 15.64 21.92
CA ASN A 247 -11.55 16.62 23.01
C ASN A 247 -12.91 16.51 23.72
N SER A 248 -13.17 17.37 24.73
CA SER A 248 -14.40 17.27 25.53
C SER A 248 -15.70 17.55 24.77
N ILE A 249 -15.64 18.18 23.59
CA ILE A 249 -16.80 18.44 22.71
C ILE A 249 -16.93 17.40 21.59
N GLY A 250 -16.12 16.35 21.60
CA GLY A 250 -16.20 15.27 20.62
C GLY A 250 -15.55 15.57 19.27
N MET A 251 -14.69 16.59 19.18
CA MET A 251 -13.86 16.79 17.99
C MET A 251 -12.71 15.80 17.99
N THR A 252 -12.60 14.99 16.93
CA THR A 252 -11.46 14.09 16.70
C THR A 252 -10.40 14.78 15.86
N PHE A 253 -9.14 14.67 16.29
CA PHE A 253 -7.99 15.24 15.58
C PHE A 253 -7.05 14.15 15.09
N ARG A 254 -6.42 14.36 13.94
CA ARG A 254 -5.36 13.50 13.38
C ARG A 254 -4.02 14.21 13.43
N PRO A 255 -2.93 13.48 13.76
CA PRO A 255 -1.58 13.99 13.63
C PRO A 255 -1.21 14.14 12.15
N ILE A 256 -0.54 15.23 11.83
CA ILE A 256 0.06 15.53 10.54
C ILE A 256 1.56 15.71 10.80
N PRO A 257 2.42 14.81 10.31
CA PRO A 257 3.86 14.91 10.54
C PRO A 257 4.47 16.16 9.92
N ALA A 258 5.57 16.63 10.48
CA ALA A 258 6.44 17.59 9.83
C ALA A 258 6.93 17.05 8.47
N GLY A 259 7.13 17.95 7.50
CA GLY A 259 7.61 17.57 6.19
C GLY A 259 7.66 18.73 5.21
N THR A 260 8.13 18.44 4.01
CA THR A 260 8.30 19.41 2.93
C THR A 260 7.45 19.01 1.74
N PHE A 261 6.77 19.97 1.11
CA PHE A 261 5.91 19.73 -0.06
C PHE A 261 5.92 20.91 -1.04
N GLN A 262 5.37 20.67 -2.23
CA GLN A 262 5.13 21.70 -3.24
C GLN A 262 3.75 22.33 -3.01
N MET A 263 3.73 23.60 -2.61
CA MET A 263 2.52 24.39 -2.40
C MET A 263 2.15 25.18 -3.67
N GLY A 264 0.86 25.31 -3.94
CA GLY A 264 0.29 25.96 -5.13
C GLY A 264 -0.12 24.97 -6.23
N ASP A 265 -0.68 25.46 -7.33
CA ASP A 265 -1.21 24.58 -8.37
C ASP A 265 -0.09 23.95 -9.22
N ILE A 266 0.19 22.68 -8.94
CA ILE A 266 1.20 21.87 -9.64
C ILE A 266 0.83 21.68 -11.11
N GLN A 267 -0.46 21.77 -11.47
CA GLN A 267 -0.91 21.45 -12.82
C GLN A 267 -0.83 22.67 -13.74
N GLY A 268 -0.67 23.87 -13.16
CA GLY A 268 -0.48 25.13 -13.87
C GLY A 268 -1.73 25.63 -14.60
N ILE A 269 -2.91 25.21 -14.15
CA ILE A 269 -4.23 25.58 -14.69
C ILE A 269 -5.03 26.51 -13.77
N GLY A 270 -4.62 26.65 -12.52
CA GLY A 270 -5.25 27.47 -11.48
C GLY A 270 -5.06 28.97 -11.69
N PHE A 271 -5.58 29.74 -10.74
CA PHE A 271 -5.50 31.20 -10.79
C PHE A 271 -4.09 31.72 -10.45
N GLY A 272 -3.85 33.00 -10.72
CA GLY A 272 -2.53 33.61 -10.57
C GLY A 272 -2.03 33.69 -9.13
N ASP A 273 -2.91 33.60 -8.14
CA ASP A 273 -2.63 33.51 -6.70
C ASP A 273 -2.27 32.10 -6.24
N GLU A 274 -2.53 31.08 -7.05
CA GLU A 274 -2.10 29.69 -6.82
C GLU A 274 -0.71 29.40 -7.41
N LEU A 275 -0.09 30.39 -8.04
CA LEU A 275 1.18 30.29 -8.77
C LEU A 275 2.20 31.35 -8.32
N PRO A 276 3.51 31.09 -8.44
CA PRO A 276 4.14 29.84 -8.86
C PRO A 276 4.16 28.80 -7.74
N VAL A 277 4.24 27.53 -8.15
CA VAL A 277 4.51 26.42 -7.25
C VAL A 277 5.86 26.64 -6.55
N HIS A 278 5.89 26.46 -5.25
CA HIS A 278 7.11 26.63 -4.44
C HIS A 278 7.17 25.62 -3.30
N GLU A 279 8.39 25.38 -2.82
CA GLU A 279 8.63 24.43 -1.73
C GLU A 279 8.30 25.07 -0.38
N VAL A 280 7.52 24.38 0.45
CA VAL A 280 7.17 24.80 1.81
C VAL A 280 7.51 23.68 2.79
N THR A 281 8.10 24.03 3.94
CA THR A 281 8.44 23.10 5.01
C THR A 281 7.59 23.34 6.25
N ILE A 282 6.78 22.36 6.61
CA ILE A 282 6.13 22.25 7.91
C ILE A 282 7.15 21.70 8.91
N SER A 283 7.62 22.56 9.82
CA SER A 283 8.78 22.26 10.67
C SER A 283 8.47 21.40 11.90
N GLN A 284 7.20 21.26 12.27
CA GLN A 284 6.75 20.53 13.46
C GLN A 284 5.51 19.72 13.13
N ASP A 285 5.37 18.58 13.77
CA ASP A 285 4.14 17.82 13.76
C ASP A 285 3.01 18.69 14.34
N PHE A 286 1.82 18.60 13.77
CA PHE A 286 0.64 19.28 14.28
C PHE A 286 -0.57 18.34 14.23
N TYR A 287 -1.66 18.72 14.89
CA TYR A 287 -2.92 18.00 14.79
C TYR A 287 -3.92 18.86 14.02
N ILE A 288 -4.73 18.23 13.18
CA ILE A 288 -5.84 18.88 12.47
C ILE A 288 -7.14 18.12 12.71
N GLY A 289 -8.26 18.84 12.78
CA GLY A 289 -9.58 18.23 12.90
C GLY A 289 -9.86 17.36 11.68
N ILE A 290 -10.40 16.16 11.89
CA ILE A 290 -10.71 15.24 10.78
C ILE A 290 -11.95 15.65 10.00
N HIS A 291 -12.77 16.51 10.62
CA HIS A 291 -13.94 17.14 10.03
C HIS A 291 -13.90 18.63 10.34
N GLU A 292 -14.65 19.41 9.58
CA GLU A 292 -15.01 20.78 9.94
C GLU A 292 -15.77 20.79 11.28
N VAL A 293 -15.71 21.92 11.99
CA VAL A 293 -16.44 22.08 13.27
C VAL A 293 -17.93 21.96 13.02
N THR A 294 -18.60 21.06 13.74
CA THR A 294 -20.04 20.82 13.53
C THR A 294 -20.90 21.86 14.23
N GLN A 295 -22.16 21.99 13.81
CA GLN A 295 -23.14 22.87 14.44
C GLN A 295 -23.38 22.50 15.93
N ALA A 296 -23.35 21.21 16.27
CA ALA A 296 -23.45 20.76 17.66
C ALA A 296 -22.23 21.14 18.50
N GLN A 297 -21.02 20.98 17.94
CA GLN A 297 -19.77 21.38 18.59
C GLN A 297 -19.70 22.90 18.80
N TRP A 298 -20.05 23.67 17.78
CA TRP A 298 -20.15 25.13 17.87
C TRP A 298 -21.11 25.55 18.98
N LYS A 299 -22.32 24.99 19.00
CA LYS A 299 -23.34 25.32 20.00
C LYS A 299 -22.91 24.92 21.42
N ALA A 300 -22.14 23.84 21.59
CA ALA A 300 -21.63 23.43 22.89
C ALA A 300 -20.67 24.47 23.49
N VAL A 301 -19.88 25.15 22.64
CA VAL A 301 -18.90 26.17 23.07
C VAL A 301 -19.54 27.57 23.13
N MET A 302 -20.28 27.96 22.10
CA MET A 302 -20.77 29.32 21.90
C MET A 302 -22.20 29.55 22.42
N GLY A 303 -22.95 28.49 22.71
CA GLY A 303 -24.33 28.54 23.20
C GLY A 303 -25.39 28.88 22.15
N SER A 304 -25.00 29.23 20.92
CA SER A 304 -25.89 29.55 19.80
C SER A 304 -25.52 28.76 18.54
N ASN A 305 -26.35 28.81 17.50
CA ASN A 305 -26.04 28.24 16.18
C ASN A 305 -26.41 29.29 15.11
N PRO A 306 -25.42 29.90 14.43
CA PRO A 306 -25.65 30.93 13.42
C PRO A 306 -25.97 30.37 12.03
N SER A 307 -25.85 29.05 11.85
CA SER A 307 -25.97 28.41 10.55
C SER A 307 -27.32 28.66 9.87
N TRP A 308 -27.24 29.03 8.59
CA TRP A 308 -28.38 29.12 7.69
C TRP A 308 -28.97 27.74 7.41
N PHE A 309 -28.12 26.73 7.20
CA PHE A 309 -28.53 25.34 7.01
C PHE A 309 -28.72 24.61 8.35
N ALA A 310 -29.41 25.24 9.31
CA ALA A 310 -29.59 24.69 10.66
C ALA A 310 -30.47 23.42 10.75
N SER A 311 -31.19 23.05 9.68
CA SER A 311 -32.10 21.90 9.66
C SER A 311 -31.44 20.59 9.22
N CYS A 312 -30.18 20.60 8.80
CA CYS A 312 -29.50 19.39 8.29
C CYS A 312 -28.99 18.46 9.41
N GLY A 313 -28.99 18.92 10.67
CA GLY A 313 -28.62 18.13 11.85
C GLY A 313 -27.39 18.69 12.58
N GLY A 314 -27.10 18.14 13.76
CA GLY A 314 -25.99 18.60 14.60
C GLY A 314 -24.60 18.28 14.05
N GLU A 315 -24.50 17.29 13.16
CA GLU A 315 -23.25 16.81 12.56
C GLU A 315 -22.83 17.59 11.31
N CYS A 316 -23.68 18.48 10.80
CA CYS A 316 -23.30 19.36 9.70
C CYS A 316 -22.24 20.36 10.13
N PRO A 317 -21.38 20.84 9.22
CA PRO A 317 -20.47 21.93 9.52
C PRO A 317 -21.24 23.18 9.92
N VAL A 318 -20.68 23.92 10.88
CA VAL A 318 -21.13 25.27 11.18
C VAL A 318 -20.74 26.20 10.04
N GLU A 319 -21.71 26.97 9.56
CA GLU A 319 -21.53 27.98 8.52
C GLU A 319 -22.22 29.30 8.92
N TRP A 320 -22.04 30.36 8.11
CA TRP A 320 -22.38 31.76 8.45
C TRP A 320 -21.68 32.31 9.69
N VAL A 321 -20.42 31.96 9.87
CA VAL A 321 -19.56 32.50 10.93
C VAL A 321 -18.50 33.43 10.34
N THR A 322 -18.18 34.52 11.03
CA THR A 322 -17.06 35.39 10.64
C THR A 322 -15.74 34.88 11.20
N TRP A 323 -14.62 35.38 10.66
CA TRP A 323 -13.29 35.02 11.17
C TRP A 323 -13.13 35.39 12.66
N GLU A 324 -13.68 36.53 13.08
CA GLU A 324 -13.66 36.98 14.47
C GLU A 324 -14.47 36.06 15.39
N GLU A 325 -15.62 35.57 14.94
CA GLU A 325 -16.41 34.58 15.70
C GLU A 325 -15.68 33.25 15.83
N VAL A 326 -14.94 32.84 14.80
CA VAL A 326 -14.09 31.66 14.84
C VAL A 326 -12.94 31.84 15.84
N GLN A 327 -12.30 33.01 15.91
CA GLN A 327 -11.31 33.29 16.96
C GLN A 327 -11.94 33.21 18.36
N ALA A 328 -13.14 33.77 18.55
CA ALA A 328 -13.84 33.69 19.83
C ALA A 328 -14.19 32.24 20.22
N PHE A 329 -14.60 31.41 19.25
CA PHE A 329 -14.81 29.97 19.45
C PHE A 329 -13.52 29.28 19.90
N ILE A 330 -12.40 29.56 19.23
CA ILE A 330 -11.08 28.97 19.56
C ILE A 330 -10.65 29.39 20.97
N ASP A 331 -10.78 30.66 21.34
CA ASP A 331 -10.43 31.17 22.67
C ASP A 331 -11.28 30.53 23.77
N ALA A 332 -12.59 30.39 23.52
CA ALA A 332 -13.51 29.72 24.44
C ALA A 332 -13.19 28.23 24.59
N LEU A 333 -12.88 27.53 23.49
CA LEU A 333 -12.49 26.13 23.49
C LEU A 333 -11.17 25.92 24.24
N ASN A 334 -10.16 26.75 23.97
CA ASN A 334 -8.88 26.77 24.70
C ASN A 334 -9.09 26.97 26.20
N THR A 335 -9.95 27.92 26.59
CA THR A 335 -10.30 28.18 27.99
C THR A 335 -10.97 26.97 28.64
N MET A 336 -11.92 26.34 27.96
CA MET A 336 -12.66 25.18 28.45
C MET A 336 -11.77 23.94 28.62
N GLU A 337 -10.77 23.79 27.75
CA GLU A 337 -9.83 22.66 27.74
C GLU A 337 -8.55 22.94 28.53
N GLU A 338 -8.47 24.09 29.22
CA GLU A 338 -7.31 24.54 30.00
C GLU A 338 -5.99 24.52 29.18
N THR A 339 -6.06 24.94 27.92
CA THR A 339 -4.95 24.90 26.97
C THR A 339 -4.87 26.18 26.13
N THR A 340 -3.86 26.29 25.28
CA THR A 340 -3.72 27.34 24.26
C THR A 340 -3.38 26.75 22.88
N ALA A 341 -3.66 25.45 22.70
CA ALA A 341 -3.19 24.68 21.56
C ALA A 341 -4.13 24.76 20.33
N TYR A 342 -5.43 24.98 20.53
CA TYR A 342 -6.36 25.09 19.41
C TYR A 342 -6.15 26.42 18.68
N ARG A 343 -6.16 26.34 17.35
CA ARG A 343 -6.03 27.48 16.43
C ARG A 343 -6.54 27.09 15.05
N LEU A 344 -6.72 28.07 14.17
CA LEU A 344 -6.85 27.80 12.75
C LEU A 344 -5.53 27.24 12.19
N PRO A 345 -5.58 26.32 11.21
CA PRO A 345 -4.41 25.98 10.43
C PRO A 345 -3.96 27.22 9.63
N THR A 346 -2.67 27.34 9.40
CA THR A 346 -2.18 28.21 8.32
C THR A 346 -2.61 27.65 6.97
N GLU A 347 -2.63 28.49 5.93
CA GLU A 347 -2.93 28.03 4.57
C GLU A 347 -2.01 26.88 4.12
N ALA A 348 -0.71 27.00 4.43
CA ALA A 348 0.28 25.97 4.14
C ALA A 348 0.01 24.65 4.87
N GLU A 349 -0.38 24.69 6.15
CA GLU A 349 -0.75 23.49 6.91
C GLU A 349 -2.02 22.84 6.36
N TRP A 350 -3.00 23.66 5.97
CA TRP A 350 -4.24 23.18 5.38
C TRP A 350 -3.99 22.50 4.03
N GLU A 351 -3.25 23.13 3.12
CA GLU A 351 -2.93 22.54 1.82
C GLU A 351 -2.06 21.28 1.97
N TYR A 352 -1.09 21.29 2.88
CA TYR A 352 -0.26 20.12 3.17
C TYR A 352 -1.09 18.93 3.64
N ALA A 353 -2.04 19.16 4.55
CA ALA A 353 -2.96 18.13 5.01
C ALA A 353 -3.91 17.67 3.90
N ALA A 354 -4.50 18.60 3.15
CA ALA A 354 -5.43 18.32 2.06
C ALA A 354 -4.79 17.50 0.94
N ARG A 355 -3.52 17.75 0.60
CA ARG A 355 -2.79 16.99 -0.43
C ARG A 355 -2.46 15.57 0.01
N ALA A 356 -2.27 15.31 1.30
CA ALA A 356 -1.86 13.99 1.81
C ALA A 356 -0.69 13.36 1.02
N GLY A 357 0.26 14.21 0.59
CA GLY A 357 1.43 13.84 -0.20
C GLY A 357 1.22 13.58 -1.69
N THR A 358 0.02 13.80 -2.23
CA THR A 358 -0.19 13.72 -3.67
C THR A 358 0.30 14.99 -4.38
N THR A 359 0.66 14.83 -5.64
CA THR A 359 0.87 15.94 -6.59
C THR A 359 -0.24 15.99 -7.64
N THR A 360 -1.34 15.28 -7.39
CA THR A 360 -2.51 15.22 -8.27
C THR A 360 -3.43 16.40 -8.01
N SER A 361 -4.42 16.57 -8.89
CA SER A 361 -5.40 17.65 -8.83
C SER A 361 -6.28 17.56 -7.58
N TYR A 362 -6.59 16.33 -7.13
CA TYR A 362 -7.32 16.05 -5.90
C TYR A 362 -6.53 15.10 -4.99
N ALA A 363 -6.86 15.07 -3.70
CA ALA A 363 -6.27 14.13 -2.74
C ALA A 363 -6.48 12.64 -3.14
N TYR A 364 -7.53 12.36 -3.90
CA TYR A 364 -7.91 11.02 -4.36
C TYR A 364 -7.43 10.68 -5.78
N GLY A 365 -6.68 11.57 -6.44
CA GLY A 365 -6.16 11.39 -7.80
C GLY A 365 -6.54 12.52 -8.75
N ASP A 366 -6.50 12.24 -10.07
CA ASP A 366 -6.79 13.22 -11.14
C ASP A 366 -8.15 13.02 -11.81
N ASP A 367 -8.92 12.03 -11.38
CA ASP A 367 -10.21 11.68 -11.99
C ASP A 367 -11.35 12.51 -11.39
N GLU A 368 -11.68 13.62 -12.05
CA GLU A 368 -12.76 14.54 -11.64
C GLU A 368 -14.14 13.88 -11.58
N ASP A 369 -14.38 12.81 -12.36
CA ASP A 369 -15.68 12.10 -12.35
C ASP A 369 -15.97 11.46 -10.97
N ARG A 370 -14.93 11.31 -10.13
CA ARG A 370 -15.04 10.79 -8.76
C ARG A 370 -15.35 11.85 -7.72
N LEU A 371 -15.48 13.13 -8.09
CA LEU A 371 -15.72 14.21 -7.13
C LEU A 371 -16.93 13.95 -6.23
N GLY A 372 -18.01 13.37 -6.76
CA GLY A 372 -19.20 13.04 -5.96
C GLY A 372 -18.99 11.96 -4.88
N GLU A 373 -17.86 11.25 -4.88
CA GLU A 373 -17.48 10.32 -3.79
C GLU A 373 -16.80 11.05 -2.62
N TYR A 374 -16.28 12.27 -2.84
CA TYR A 374 -15.38 12.97 -1.93
C TYR A 374 -15.82 14.41 -1.59
N GLY A 375 -16.72 15.00 -2.37
CA GLY A 375 -17.24 16.36 -2.19
C GLY A 375 -18.75 16.43 -2.46
N TRP A 376 -19.39 17.48 -1.95
CA TRP A 376 -20.85 17.64 -1.92
C TRP A 376 -21.33 18.86 -2.71
#